data_AF-A0A965I5F4-F1
#
_entry.id   AF-A0A965I5F4-F1
#
_cell.length_a   1.000
_cell.length_b   1.000
_cell.length_c   1.000
_cell.angle_alpha   90.00
_cell.angle_beta   90.00
_cell.angle_gamma   90.00
#
_symmetry.space_group_name_H-M   'P 1'
#
loop_
_entity.id
_entity.type
_entity.pdbx_description
1 polymer ?
#
loop_
_entity_poly.entity_id
_entity_poly.type
_entity_poly.pdbx_seq_one_letter_code
_entity_poly.pdbx_strand_id
1 'polypeptide(L)'
;MKKFLKEHANWITTPALFAGMLAAWHFYVVTFSVSAMILPSPFEVCNALIKILSDARTLGHVWITFYETVMGFLAALVVGVILGAMLGKIQWLERTLNPFIVALQVMPKVALVPLFIVWFGF
;
A
#
# COMPACT_ATOMS: atom_id res chain seq x y z
N MET A 1 -23.35 37.20 3.84
CA MET A 1 -23.71 36.10 4.79
C MET A 1 -23.91 34.75 4.11
N LYS A 2 -24.71 34.60 3.04
CA LYS A 2 -24.91 33.31 2.34
C LYS A 2 -23.66 32.69 1.67
N LYS A 3 -22.66 33.52 1.33
CA LYS A 3 -21.40 33.07 0.69
C LYS A 3 -20.43 32.37 1.67
N PHE A 4 -20.40 32.82 2.92
CA PHE A 4 -19.51 32.29 3.98
C PHE A 4 -19.96 30.92 4.52
N LEU A 5 -21.29 30.69 4.58
CA LEU A 5 -21.87 29.38 4.92
C LEU A 5 -21.62 28.32 3.83
N LYS A 6 -21.49 28.73 2.57
CA LYS A 6 -21.22 27.82 1.44
C LYS A 6 -19.75 27.36 1.39
N GLU A 7 -18.83 28.18 1.90
CA GLU A 7 -17.40 27.83 2.02
C GLU A 7 -17.10 26.87 3.17
N HIS A 8 -17.85 26.94 4.28
CA HIS A 8 -17.67 26.06 5.44
C HIS A 8 -18.63 24.85 5.46
N ALA A 9 -19.64 24.82 4.59
CA ALA A 9 -20.57 23.70 4.47
C ALA A 9 -19.85 22.36 4.23
N ASN A 10 -18.76 22.38 3.45
CA ASN A 10 -18.01 21.18 3.08
C ASN A 10 -17.38 20.45 4.29
N TRP A 11 -17.06 21.16 5.35
CA TRP A 11 -16.51 20.60 6.59
C TRP A 11 -17.53 19.79 7.38
N ILE A 12 -18.83 20.03 7.18
CA ILE A 12 -19.92 19.32 7.85
C ILE A 12 -20.53 18.29 6.91
N THR A 13 -20.70 18.63 5.62
CA THR A 13 -21.30 17.71 4.65
C THR A 13 -20.42 16.49 4.39
N THR A 14 -19.09 16.63 4.37
CA THR A 14 -18.18 15.52 4.04
C THR A 14 -18.16 14.45 5.15
N PRO A 15 -17.97 14.79 6.45
CA PRO A 15 -18.09 13.81 7.52
C PRO A 15 -19.50 13.23 7.64
N ALA A 16 -20.54 14.03 7.41
CA ALA A 16 -21.93 13.55 7.46
C ALA A 16 -22.24 12.52 6.36
N LEU A 17 -21.76 12.77 5.13
CA LEU A 17 -21.85 11.80 4.03
C LEU A 17 -21.11 10.51 4.36
N PHE A 18 -19.90 10.62 4.90
CA PHE A 18 -19.12 9.44 5.30
C PHE A 18 -19.81 8.65 6.41
N ALA A 19 -20.32 9.31 7.44
CA ALA A 19 -21.10 8.68 8.51
C ALA A 19 -22.38 8.02 7.96
N GLY A 20 -23.07 8.68 7.03
CA GLY A 20 -24.24 8.12 6.34
C GLY A 20 -23.90 6.86 5.54
N MET A 21 -22.76 6.85 4.85
CA MET A 21 -22.26 5.67 4.14
C MET A 21 -21.95 4.50 5.10
N LEU A 22 -21.29 4.77 6.23
CA LEU A 22 -21.02 3.75 7.26
C LEU A 22 -22.32 3.19 7.86
N ALA A 23 -23.29 4.06 8.14
CA ALA A 23 -24.59 3.65 8.65
C ALA A 23 -25.35 2.77 7.64
N ALA A 24 -25.35 3.15 6.37
CA ALA A 24 -25.96 2.36 5.29
C ALA A 24 -25.29 0.98 5.15
N TRP A 25 -23.95 0.93 5.19
CA TRP A 25 -23.20 -0.33 5.16
C TRP A 25 -23.52 -1.22 6.37
N HIS A 26 -23.51 -0.67 7.59
CA HIS A 26 -23.85 -1.42 8.79
C HIS A 26 -25.28 -1.96 8.72
N PHE A 27 -26.24 -1.11 8.35
CA PHE A 27 -27.64 -1.48 8.23
C PHE A 27 -27.83 -2.59 7.21
N TYR A 28 -27.18 -2.50 6.04
CA TYR A 28 -27.22 -3.54 5.02
C TYR A 28 -26.72 -4.89 5.56
N VAL A 29 -25.55 -4.92 6.20
CA VAL A 29 -24.98 -6.16 6.73
C VAL A 29 -25.88 -6.79 7.80
N VAL A 30 -26.43 -5.98 8.70
CA VAL A 30 -27.31 -6.45 9.79
C VAL A 30 -28.66 -6.93 9.27
N THR A 31 -29.34 -6.13 8.41
CA THR A 31 -30.67 -6.47 7.89
C THR A 31 -30.65 -7.70 7.01
N PHE A 32 -29.63 -7.85 6.16
CA PHE A 32 -29.51 -9.00 5.26
C PHE A 32 -28.71 -10.17 5.85
N SER A 33 -28.27 -10.06 7.11
CA SER A 33 -27.46 -11.09 7.80
C SER A 33 -26.29 -11.59 6.94
N VAL A 34 -25.59 -10.66 6.29
CA VAL A 34 -24.50 -10.98 5.37
C VAL A 34 -23.35 -11.63 6.15
N SER A 35 -22.78 -12.71 5.61
CA SER A 35 -21.65 -13.39 6.24
C SER A 35 -20.45 -12.44 6.38
N ALA A 36 -19.89 -12.38 7.59
CA ALA A 36 -18.69 -11.59 7.90
C ALA A 36 -17.44 -12.03 7.10
N MET A 37 -17.46 -13.23 6.51
CA MET A 37 -16.40 -13.70 5.61
C MET A 37 -16.44 -12.98 4.25
N ILE A 38 -17.62 -12.55 3.82
CA ILE A 38 -17.82 -11.84 2.54
C ILE A 38 -17.75 -10.33 2.78
N LEU A 39 -18.50 -9.83 3.77
CA LEU A 39 -18.56 -8.41 4.09
C LEU A 39 -18.74 -8.22 5.61
N PRO A 40 -17.65 -8.05 6.37
CA PRO A 40 -17.75 -7.74 7.78
C PRO A 40 -18.43 -6.38 7.97
N SER A 41 -19.12 -6.20 9.09
CA SER A 41 -19.72 -4.91 9.44
C SER A 41 -18.64 -3.89 9.83
N PRO A 42 -18.91 -2.57 9.74
CA PRO A 42 -17.94 -1.55 10.17
C PRO A 42 -17.47 -1.74 11.62
N PHE A 43 -18.36 -2.22 12.49
CA PHE A 43 -18.04 -2.47 13.90
C PHE A 43 -17.07 -3.65 14.06
N GLU A 44 -17.26 -4.73 13.31
CA GLU A 44 -16.32 -5.86 13.29
C GLU A 44 -14.95 -5.44 12.74
N VAL A 45 -14.90 -4.59 11.72
CA VAL A 45 -13.65 -4.02 11.21
C VAL A 45 -12.93 -3.19 12.29
N CYS A 46 -13.65 -2.32 13.02
CA CYS A 46 -13.07 -1.56 14.13
C CYS A 46 -12.54 -2.48 15.24
N ASN A 47 -13.29 -3.51 15.64
CA ASN A 47 -12.85 -4.46 16.66
C ASN A 47 -11.61 -5.25 16.21
N ALA A 48 -11.58 -5.68 14.95
CA ALA A 48 -10.42 -6.35 14.37
C ALA A 48 -9.19 -5.43 14.37
N LEU A 49 -9.37 -4.16 14.01
CA LEU A 49 -8.30 -3.16 14.03
C LEU A 49 -7.73 -2.98 15.45
N ILE A 50 -8.60 -2.79 16.46
CA ILE A 50 -8.17 -2.65 17.86
C ILE A 50 -7.43 -3.91 18.32
N LYS A 51 -7.92 -5.10 17.96
CA LYS A 51 -7.28 -6.38 18.29
C LYS A 51 -5.87 -6.49 17.70
N ILE A 52 -5.71 -6.13 16.42
CA ILE A 52 -4.40 -6.12 15.74
C ILE A 52 -3.46 -5.11 16.40
N LEU A 53 -3.95 -3.89 16.66
CA LEU A 53 -3.13 -2.83 17.27
C LEU A 53 -2.74 -3.13 18.73
N SER A 54 -3.55 -3.91 19.44
CA SER A 54 -3.30 -4.31 20.83
C SER A 54 -2.41 -5.56 20.93
N ASP A 55 -2.18 -6.28 19.84
CA ASP A 55 -1.26 -7.41 19.81
C ASP A 55 0.20 -6.92 19.80
N ALA A 56 0.96 -7.28 20.84
CA ALA A 56 2.36 -6.93 20.98
C ALA A 56 3.23 -7.43 19.79
N ARG A 57 2.81 -8.50 19.11
CA ARG A 57 3.50 -9.03 17.92
C ARG A 57 3.38 -8.13 16.71
N THR A 58 2.31 -7.33 16.62
CA THR A 58 2.06 -6.42 15.50
C THR A 58 3.20 -5.41 15.35
N LEU A 59 3.71 -4.87 16.45
CA LEU A 59 4.86 -3.97 16.40
C LEU A 59 6.11 -4.66 15.85
N GLY A 60 6.32 -5.93 16.19
CA GLY A 60 7.41 -6.74 15.63
C GLY A 60 7.28 -6.92 14.11
N HIS A 61 6.08 -7.26 13.61
CA HIS A 61 5.82 -7.41 12.18
C HIS A 61 5.97 -6.10 11.40
N VAL A 62 5.47 -4.99 11.97
CA VAL A 62 5.64 -3.65 11.38
C VAL A 62 7.12 -3.29 11.34
N TRP A 63 7.86 -3.55 12.42
CA TRP A 63 9.29 -3.22 12.49
C TRP A 63 10.11 -4.01 11.48
N ILE A 64 9.88 -5.32 11.34
CA ILE A 64 10.57 -6.17 10.36
C ILE A 64 10.30 -5.68 8.93
N THR A 65 9.02 -5.48 8.59
CA THR A 65 8.65 -5.00 7.25
C THR A 65 9.26 -3.63 6.96
N PHE A 66 9.24 -2.73 7.95
CA PHE A 66 9.83 -1.41 7.84
C PHE A 66 11.35 -1.50 7.63
N TYR A 67 12.04 -2.28 8.46
CA TYR A 67 13.48 -2.46 8.37
C TYR A 67 13.89 -3.06 7.03
N GLU A 68 13.24 -4.13 6.59
CA GLU A 68 13.49 -4.77 5.28
C GLU A 68 13.24 -3.80 4.13
N THR A 69 12.16 -3.01 4.18
CA THR A 69 11.83 -2.01 3.17
C THR A 69 12.88 -0.92 3.10
N VAL A 70 13.31 -0.38 4.25
CA VAL A 70 14.32 0.68 4.32
C VAL A 70 15.67 0.18 3.83
N MET A 71 16.11 -0.99 4.28
CA MET A 71 17.39 -1.56 3.85
C MET A 71 17.38 -1.87 2.36
N GLY A 72 16.31 -2.49 1.85
CA GLY A 72 16.14 -2.74 0.41
C GLY A 72 16.09 -1.45 -0.41
N PHE A 73 15.39 -0.42 0.07
CA PHE A 73 15.35 0.89 -0.57
C PHE A 73 16.72 1.57 -0.62
N LEU A 74 17.47 1.58 0.48
CA LEU A 74 18.81 2.18 0.53
C LEU A 74 19.77 1.47 -0.40
N ALA A 75 19.73 0.13 -0.44
CA ALA A 75 20.54 -0.64 -1.38
C ALA A 75 20.18 -0.31 -2.84
N ALA A 76 18.88 -0.28 -3.16
CA ALA A 76 18.40 0.07 -4.49
C ALA A 76 18.72 1.53 -4.87
N LEU A 77 18.67 2.46 -3.92
CA LEU A 77 19.02 3.87 -4.12
C LEU A 77 20.49 4.00 -4.51
N VAL A 78 21.40 3.39 -3.76
CA VAL A 78 22.84 3.46 -4.02
C VAL A 78 23.16 2.88 -5.39
N VAL A 79 22.68 1.67 -5.68
CA VAL A 79 22.92 1.01 -6.96
C VAL A 79 22.26 1.77 -8.12
N GLY A 80 21.00 2.18 -7.95
CA GLY A 80 20.22 2.88 -8.96
C GLY A 80 20.78 4.26 -9.32
N VAL A 81 21.26 5.03 -8.34
CA VAL A 81 21.89 6.33 -8.58
C VAL A 81 23.21 6.17 -9.30
N ILE A 82 24.05 5.21 -8.89
CA ILE A 82 25.34 4.95 -9.56
C ILE A 82 25.10 4.54 -11.01
N LEU A 83 24.24 3.54 -11.25
CA LEU A 83 23.91 3.09 -12.60
C LEU A 83 23.29 4.21 -13.44
N GLY A 84 22.30 4.93 -12.90
CA GLY A 84 21.65 6.04 -13.59
C GLY A 84 22.65 7.15 -13.99
N ALA A 85 23.58 7.50 -13.10
CA ALA A 85 24.63 8.47 -13.40
C ALA A 85 25.60 7.97 -14.49
N MET A 86 25.94 6.68 -14.50
CA MET A 86 26.78 6.07 -15.53
C MET A 86 26.08 6.06 -16.90
N LEU A 87 24.81 5.64 -16.95
CA LEU A 87 24.02 5.64 -18.18
C LEU A 87 23.88 7.05 -18.75
N GLY A 88 23.65 8.07 -17.90
CA GLY A 88 23.53 9.46 -18.35
C GLY A 88 24.83 10.05 -18.93
N LYS A 89 25.99 9.49 -18.61
CA LYS A 89 27.29 9.94 -19.14
C LYS A 89 27.78 9.14 -20.34
N ILE A 90 27.36 7.89 -20.48
CA ILE A 90 27.93 6.94 -21.46
C ILE A 90 26.82 6.43 -22.40
N GLN A 91 26.70 7.06 -23.57
CA GLN A 91 25.67 6.72 -24.58
C GLN A 91 25.68 5.25 -25.03
N TRP A 92 26.86 4.61 -25.09
CA TRP A 92 26.97 3.18 -25.43
C TRP A 92 26.33 2.28 -24.37
N LEU A 93 26.54 2.60 -23.09
CA LEU A 93 26.01 1.84 -21.96
C LEU A 93 24.49 2.00 -21.87
N GLU A 94 23.99 3.22 -22.06
CA GLU A 94 22.57 3.51 -22.15
C GLU A 94 21.90 2.65 -23.22
N ARG A 95 22.36 2.71 -24.48
CA ARG A 95 21.75 1.95 -25.60
C ARG A 95 21.75 0.45 -25.37
N THR A 96 22.78 -0.09 -24.72
CA THR A 96 22.92 -1.53 -24.46
C THR A 96 22.01 -1.98 -23.32
N LEU A 97 21.94 -1.23 -22.22
CA LEU A 97 21.20 -1.63 -21.01
C LEU A 97 19.73 -1.23 -21.03
N ASN A 98 19.34 -0.20 -21.78
CA ASN A 98 17.97 0.28 -21.83
C ASN A 98 16.92 -0.83 -22.12
N PRO A 99 17.08 -1.73 -23.11
CA PRO A 99 16.11 -2.81 -23.34
C PRO A 99 15.95 -3.73 -22.14
N PHE A 100 17.04 -4.04 -21.41
CA PHE A 100 16.97 -4.87 -20.19
C PHE A 100 16.29 -4.12 -19.04
N ILE A 101 16.57 -2.83 -18.88
CA ILE A 101 15.93 -1.98 -17.87
C ILE A 101 14.42 -1.93 -18.11
N VAL A 102 13.99 -1.72 -19.35
CA VAL A 102 12.56 -1.71 -19.71
C VAL A 102 11.93 -3.09 -19.47
N ALA A 103 12.60 -4.18 -19.82
CA ALA A 103 12.10 -5.53 -19.54
C ALA A 103 11.88 -5.78 -18.03
N LEU A 104 12.81 -5.32 -17.18
CA LEU A 104 12.68 -5.41 -15.73
C LEU A 104 11.53 -4.56 -15.17
N GLN A 105 11.22 -3.41 -15.77
CA GLN A 105 10.10 -2.56 -15.34
C GLN A 105 8.73 -3.18 -15.64
N VAL A 106 8.62 -3.90 -16.75
CA VAL A 106 7.37 -4.53 -17.19
C VAL A 106 7.14 -5.89 -16.53
N MET A 107 8.18 -6.47 -15.91
CA MET A 107 8.09 -7.79 -15.30
C MET A 107 7.13 -7.81 -14.10
N PRO A 108 6.20 -8.79 -14.02
CA PRO A 108 5.29 -8.87 -12.90
C PRO A 108 6.05 -9.22 -11.61
N LYS A 109 5.87 -8.41 -10.55
CA LYS A 109 6.56 -8.60 -9.26
C LYS A 109 6.32 -10.00 -8.67
N VAL A 110 5.14 -10.60 -8.92
CA VAL A 110 4.80 -11.95 -8.44
C VAL A 110 5.67 -13.05 -9.05
N ALA A 111 6.25 -12.85 -10.24
CA ALA A 111 7.15 -13.82 -10.88
C ALA A 111 8.54 -13.86 -10.26
N LEU A 112 8.92 -12.85 -9.46
CA LEU A 112 10.21 -12.81 -8.77
C LEU A 112 10.27 -13.78 -7.59
N VAL A 113 9.13 -14.09 -6.95
CA VAL A 113 9.11 -14.91 -5.73
C VAL A 113 9.73 -16.29 -5.95
N PRO A 114 9.32 -17.09 -6.97
CA PRO A 114 9.93 -18.40 -7.21
C PRO A 114 11.41 -18.31 -7.57
N LEU A 115 11.82 -17.28 -8.30
CA LEU A 115 13.21 -17.06 -8.70
C LEU A 115 14.11 -16.80 -7.48
N PHE A 116 13.65 -15.97 -6.55
CA PHE A 116 14.37 -15.72 -5.30
C PHE A 116 14.48 -16.97 -4.43
N ILE A 117 13.43 -17.78 -4.35
CA ILE A 117 13.47 -19.07 -3.63
C ILE A 117 14.54 -20.00 -4.24
N VAL A 118 14.63 -20.08 -5.57
CA VAL A 118 15.63 -20.92 -6.24
C VAL A 118 17.06 -20.42 -6.01
N TRP A 119 17.28 -19.11 -6.01
CA TRP A 119 18.62 -18.54 -5.82
C TRP A 119 19.10 -18.56 -4.37
N PHE A 120 18.23 -18.22 -3.43
CA PHE A 120 18.62 -18.04 -2.03
C PHE A 120 18.30 -19.25 -1.14
N GLY A 121 17.52 -20.21 -1.65
CA GLY A 121 17.10 -21.38 -0.88
C GLY A 121 15.96 -21.07 0.10
N PHE A 122 15.57 -22.10 0.88
CA PHE A 122 14.64 -21.98 2.01
C PHE A 122 15.37 -21.70 3.32
#